data_AF-A0A126R493-F1
#
_entry.id   AF-A0A126R493-F1
#
_cell.length_a   1.000
_cell.length_b   1.000
_cell.length_c   1.000
_cell.angle_alpha   90.00
_cell.angle_beta   90.00
_cell.angle_gamma   90.00
#
_symmetry.space_group_name_H-M   'P 1'
#
loop_
_entity.id
_entity.type
_entity.pdbx_description
1 polymer ?
#
loop_
_entity_poly.entity_id
_entity_poly.type
_entity_poly.pdbx_seq_one_letter_code
_entity_poly.pdbx_strand_id
1 'polypeptide(L)'
;MGWRPGQSYSQDLRDRVLAAVDGGMPVREAAVIFKVSVAYIYKARIRRRLTGNTGINPNRGRPPRKLSPAQELALAAHIRSRPGITLAQAQAWLLAEHGIGLSTGAMWNAVRRLGLSFKKSPARSRAGAARRGGTSQAVAGSPAVHRP
;
A
#
# COMPACT_ATOMS: atom_id res chain seq x y z
N MET A 1 -16.84 26.81 12.61
CA MET A 1 -16.07 25.92 11.69
C MET A 1 -17.00 25.48 10.56
N GLY A 2 -16.58 25.63 9.30
CA GLY A 2 -17.36 25.16 8.14
C GLY A 2 -17.25 23.65 7.95
N TRP A 3 -18.27 23.07 7.29
CA TRP A 3 -18.29 21.65 6.90
C TRP A 3 -17.12 21.30 5.97
N ARG A 4 -16.50 20.13 6.16
CA ARG A 4 -15.42 19.61 5.31
C ARG A 4 -15.86 18.37 4.53
N PRO A 5 -15.46 18.20 3.26
CA PRO A 5 -15.66 16.95 2.53
C PRO A 5 -15.12 15.75 3.31
N GLY A 6 -15.91 14.68 3.41
CA GLY A 6 -15.59 13.47 4.19
C GLY A 6 -15.95 13.55 5.68
N GLN A 7 -16.38 14.71 6.19
CA GLN A 7 -16.89 14.83 7.55
C GLN A 7 -18.35 14.35 7.62
N SER A 8 -18.63 13.50 8.62
CA SER A 8 -20.02 13.13 8.93
C SER A 8 -20.76 14.32 9.54
N TYR A 9 -22.06 14.45 9.22
CA TYR A 9 -22.94 15.38 9.92
C TYR A 9 -23.00 15.06 11.42
N SER A 10 -23.29 16.08 12.23
CA SER A 10 -23.41 15.95 13.68
C SER A 10 -24.52 14.96 14.07
N GLN A 11 -24.38 14.39 15.27
CA GLN A 11 -25.38 13.48 15.81
C GLN A 11 -26.72 14.20 16.03
N ASP A 12 -26.69 15.42 16.57
CA ASP A 12 -27.88 16.27 16.73
C ASP A 12 -28.68 16.44 15.42
N LEU A 13 -28.00 16.77 14.30
CA LEU A 13 -28.70 16.95 13.02
C LEU A 13 -29.39 15.65 12.59
N ARG A 14 -28.72 14.52 12.81
CA ARG A 14 -29.26 13.21 12.45
C ARG A 14 -30.47 12.84 13.31
N ASP A 15 -30.41 13.09 14.60
CA ASP A 15 -31.49 12.77 15.53
C ASP A 15 -32.73 13.62 15.20
N ARG A 16 -32.55 14.92 14.92
CA ARG A 16 -33.66 15.80 14.51
C ARG A 16 -34.27 15.39 13.17
N VAL A 17 -33.44 15.05 12.18
CA VAL A 17 -33.91 14.57 10.86
C VAL A 17 -34.70 13.28 11.00
N LEU A 18 -34.20 12.32 11.79
CA LEU A 18 -34.86 11.03 11.99
C LEU A 18 -36.16 11.20 12.77
N ALA A 19 -36.17 11.99 13.84
CA ALA A 19 -37.36 12.26 14.63
C ALA A 19 -38.47 12.93 13.79
N ALA A 20 -38.12 13.90 12.94
CA ALA A 20 -39.09 14.56 12.06
C ALA A 20 -39.74 13.56 11.08
N VAL A 21 -38.94 12.72 10.43
CA VAL A 21 -39.45 11.73 9.47
C VAL A 21 -40.25 10.62 10.17
N ASP A 22 -39.84 10.21 11.37
CA ASP A 22 -40.60 9.24 12.17
C ASP A 22 -41.92 9.82 12.70
N GLY A 23 -41.95 11.13 12.96
CA GLY A 23 -43.16 11.89 13.27
C GLY A 23 -44.09 12.13 12.07
N GLY A 24 -43.81 11.53 10.91
CA GLY A 24 -44.65 11.59 9.72
C GLY A 24 -44.29 12.66 8.70
N MET A 25 -43.23 13.45 8.93
CA MET A 25 -42.79 14.46 7.96
C MET A 25 -42.34 13.81 6.63
N PRO A 26 -42.80 14.29 5.47
CA PRO A 26 -42.31 13.84 4.17
C PRO A 26 -40.80 14.02 4.04
N VAL A 27 -40.11 12.99 3.54
CA VAL A 27 -38.63 12.99 3.40
C VAL A 27 -38.11 14.17 2.58
N ARG A 28 -38.84 14.58 1.53
CA ARG A 28 -38.45 15.72 0.68
C ARG A 28 -38.53 17.05 1.43
N GLU A 29 -39.54 17.21 2.27
CA GLU A 29 -39.72 18.39 3.11
C GLU A 29 -38.64 18.46 4.19
N ALA A 30 -38.40 17.34 4.88
CA ALA A 30 -37.32 17.22 5.85
C ALA A 30 -35.95 17.56 5.25
N ALA A 31 -35.67 17.13 4.02
CA ALA A 31 -34.43 17.46 3.32
C ALA A 31 -34.24 18.98 3.14
N VAL A 32 -35.30 19.70 2.81
CA VAL A 32 -35.29 21.16 2.64
C VAL A 32 -35.09 21.86 4.00
N ILE A 33 -35.88 21.50 5.01
CA ILE A 33 -35.84 22.11 6.35
C ILE A 33 -34.45 21.94 6.99
N PHE A 34 -33.91 20.72 6.95
CA PHE A 34 -32.63 20.40 7.57
C PHE A 34 -31.43 20.68 6.66
N LYS A 35 -31.66 21.17 5.42
CA LYS A 35 -30.61 21.45 4.42
C LYS A 35 -29.68 20.25 4.17
N VAL A 36 -30.27 19.05 4.08
CA VAL A 36 -29.57 17.80 3.81
C VAL A 36 -30.09 17.17 2.52
N SER A 37 -29.33 16.23 1.93
CA SER A 37 -29.82 15.51 0.76
C SER A 37 -30.87 14.46 1.14
N VAL A 38 -31.84 14.21 0.24
CA VAL A 38 -32.81 13.11 0.39
C VAL A 38 -32.09 11.75 0.54
N ALA A 39 -31.01 11.55 -0.21
CA ALA A 39 -30.19 10.34 -0.11
C ALA A 39 -29.57 10.15 1.29
N TYR A 40 -29.18 11.23 1.97
CA TYR A 40 -28.68 11.15 3.34
C TYR A 40 -29.74 10.59 4.30
N ILE A 41 -30.99 11.05 4.19
CA ILE A 41 -32.11 10.61 5.03
C ILE A 41 -32.37 9.11 4.83
N TYR A 42 -32.42 8.64 3.57
CA TYR A 42 -32.59 7.21 3.29
C TYR A 42 -31.43 6.37 3.84
N LYS A 43 -30.18 6.82 3.66
CA LYS A 43 -29.01 6.13 4.23
C LYS A 43 -29.06 6.06 5.76
N ALA A 44 -29.53 7.12 6.42
CA ALA A 44 -29.72 7.13 7.86
C ALA A 44 -30.79 6.11 8.31
N ARG A 45 -31.94 6.07 7.62
CA ARG A 45 -33.02 5.11 7.92
C ARG A 45 -32.61 3.66 7.67
N ILE A 46 -31.98 3.37 6.53
CA ILE A 46 -31.49 2.02 6.18
C ILE A 46 -30.52 1.53 7.25
N ARG A 47 -29.56 2.37 7.66
CA ARG A 47 -28.62 2.00 8.70
C ARG A 47 -29.31 1.73 10.03
N ARG A 48 -30.21 2.61 10.47
CA ARG A 48 -30.97 2.38 11.70
C ARG A 48 -31.71 1.04 11.67
N ARG A 49 -32.32 0.70 10.53
CA ARG A 49 -33.01 -0.59 10.34
C ARG A 49 -32.06 -1.78 10.38
N LEU A 50 -30.88 -1.68 9.78
CA LEU A 50 -29.92 -2.79 9.71
C LEU A 50 -29.12 -3.01 10.99
N THR A 51 -28.77 -1.94 11.72
CA THR A 51 -27.84 -2.03 12.86
C THR A 51 -28.43 -1.57 14.18
N GLY A 52 -29.69 -1.09 14.21
CA GLY A 52 -30.30 -0.45 15.38
C GLY A 52 -29.65 0.87 15.81
N ASN A 53 -28.64 1.35 15.07
CA ASN A 53 -27.77 2.44 15.50
C ASN A 53 -28.06 3.71 14.69
N THR A 54 -28.43 4.77 15.40
CA THR A 54 -28.61 6.13 14.84
C THR A 54 -27.32 6.95 14.86
N GLY A 55 -26.22 6.43 15.38
CA GLY A 55 -24.93 7.10 15.51
C GLY A 55 -24.23 7.42 14.19
N ILE A 56 -23.14 8.19 14.25
CA ILE A 56 -22.15 8.30 13.17
C ILE A 56 -21.45 6.94 12.95
N ASN A 57 -20.99 6.66 11.74
CA ASN A 57 -20.18 5.44 11.52
C ASN A 57 -18.80 5.72 12.09
N PRO A 58 -18.30 4.91 13.05
CA PRO A 58 -16.93 5.09 13.49
C PRO A 58 -16.03 5.11 12.26
N ASN A 59 -15.22 6.15 12.13
CA ASN A 59 -14.18 6.16 11.13
C ASN A 59 -13.25 5.01 11.49
N ARG A 60 -13.37 3.87 10.79
CA ARG A 60 -12.63 2.64 11.14
C ARG A 60 -11.12 2.79 10.92
N GLY A 61 -10.68 3.96 10.45
CA GLY A 61 -9.27 4.27 10.26
C GLY A 61 -8.63 3.28 9.29
N ARG A 62 -7.32 3.14 9.42
CA ARG A 62 -6.56 2.16 8.65
C ARG A 62 -6.75 0.78 9.29
N PRO A 63 -6.96 -0.29 8.50
CA PRO A 63 -6.99 -1.66 9.01
C PRO A 63 -5.75 -1.98 9.87
N PRO A 64 -5.89 -2.87 10.87
CA PRO A 64 -4.78 -3.28 11.70
C PRO A 64 -3.65 -3.87 10.85
N ARG A 65 -2.43 -3.78 11.36
CA ARG A 65 -1.24 -4.30 10.67
C ARG A 65 -1.29 -5.83 10.65
N LYS A 66 -0.73 -6.42 9.59
CA LYS A 66 -0.61 -7.88 9.47
C LYS A 66 0.36 -8.49 10.48
N LEU A 67 1.38 -7.75 10.88
CA LEU A 67 2.35 -8.19 11.89
C LEU A 67 1.96 -7.64 13.25
N SER A 68 1.98 -8.51 14.26
CA SER A 68 1.97 -8.10 15.66
C SER A 68 3.31 -7.45 16.06
N PRO A 69 3.36 -6.67 17.15
CA PRO A 69 4.61 -6.11 17.65
C PRO A 69 5.70 -7.17 17.91
N ALA A 70 5.31 -8.35 18.42
CA ALA A 70 6.24 -9.46 18.65
C ALA A 70 6.83 -10.01 17.34
N GLN A 71 6.01 -10.17 16.30
CA GLN A 71 6.48 -10.63 14.99
C GLN A 71 7.35 -9.57 14.29
N GLU A 72 7.05 -8.28 14.48
CA GLU A 72 7.92 -7.20 14.00
C GLU A 72 9.31 -7.27 14.67
N LEU A 73 9.37 -7.54 15.98
CA LEU A 73 10.62 -7.70 16.70
C LEU A 73 11.40 -8.96 16.27
N ALA A 74 10.70 -10.09 16.10
CA ALA A 74 11.30 -11.33 15.61
C ALA A 74 11.89 -11.15 14.20
N LEU A 75 11.16 -10.47 13.31
CA LEU A 75 11.65 -10.10 11.97
C LEU A 75 12.90 -9.21 12.07
N ALA A 76 12.91 -8.24 12.98
CA ALA A 76 14.08 -7.38 13.17
C ALA A 76 15.31 -8.16 13.66
N ALA A 77 15.13 -9.06 14.62
CA ALA A 77 16.19 -9.94 15.11
C ALA A 77 16.72 -10.85 14.00
N HIS A 78 15.83 -11.45 13.22
CA HIS A 78 16.19 -12.29 12.08
C HIS A 78 17.05 -11.54 11.06
N ILE A 79 16.62 -10.34 10.65
CA ILE A 79 17.36 -9.52 9.68
C ILE A 79 18.73 -9.10 10.24
N ARG A 80 18.81 -8.69 11.51
CA ARG A 80 20.08 -8.28 12.14
C ARG A 80 21.07 -9.44 12.29
N SER A 81 20.58 -10.65 12.57
CA SER A 81 21.44 -11.84 12.69
C SER A 81 22.07 -12.29 11.38
N ARG A 82 21.56 -11.81 10.22
CA ARG A 82 21.98 -12.26 8.89
C ARG A 82 22.30 -11.06 7.98
N PRO A 83 23.50 -10.48 8.09
CA PRO A 83 23.95 -9.43 7.19
C PRO A 83 23.86 -9.88 5.73
N GLY A 84 23.15 -9.13 4.89
CA GLY A 84 22.99 -9.44 3.45
C GLY A 84 21.80 -10.32 3.09
N ILE A 85 20.94 -10.69 4.06
CA ILE A 85 19.68 -11.36 3.75
C ILE A 85 18.85 -10.52 2.78
N THR A 86 18.28 -11.16 1.76
CA THR A 86 17.41 -10.48 0.80
C THR A 86 16.00 -10.34 1.35
N LEU A 87 15.25 -9.38 0.80
CA LEU A 87 13.83 -9.20 1.14
C LEU A 87 13.01 -10.48 0.92
N ALA A 88 13.27 -11.21 -0.16
CA ALA A 88 12.58 -12.45 -0.50
C ALA A 88 12.85 -13.56 0.53
N GLN A 89 14.09 -13.67 1.01
CA GLN A 89 14.44 -14.60 2.08
C GLN A 89 13.76 -14.24 3.40
N ALA A 90 13.68 -12.95 3.74
CA ALA A 90 12.94 -12.50 4.92
C ALA A 90 11.42 -12.80 4.81
N GLN A 91 10.84 -12.69 3.61
CA GLN A 91 9.45 -13.09 3.36
C GLN A 91 9.23 -14.60 3.50
N ALA A 92 10.14 -15.40 2.93
CA ALA A 92 10.08 -16.86 3.03
C ALA A 92 10.20 -17.32 4.49
N TRP A 93 11.12 -16.72 5.26
CA TRP A 93 11.25 -16.98 6.68
C TRP A 93 9.99 -16.61 7.46
N LEU A 94 9.41 -15.43 7.21
CA LEU A 94 8.19 -14.98 7.88
C LEU A 94 7.00 -15.92 7.60
N LEU A 95 6.92 -16.44 6.37
CA LEU A 95 5.90 -17.42 6.00
C LEU A 95 6.15 -18.76 6.71
N ALA A 96 7.38 -19.24 6.75
CA ALA A 96 7.73 -20.51 7.38
C ALA A 96 7.57 -20.49 8.91
N GLU A 97 8.03 -19.43 9.56
CA GLU A 97 8.07 -19.34 11.03
C GLU A 97 6.75 -18.85 11.65
N HIS A 98 6.05 -17.96 10.95
CA HIS A 98 4.86 -17.28 11.49
C HIS A 98 3.60 -17.47 10.65
N GLY A 99 3.67 -18.17 9.51
CA GLY A 99 2.51 -18.39 8.62
C GLY A 99 2.02 -17.11 7.93
N ILE A 100 2.79 -16.02 7.93
CA ILE A 100 2.34 -14.72 7.43
C ILE A 100 2.94 -14.39 6.06
N GLY A 101 2.07 -14.38 5.05
CA GLY A 101 2.38 -13.86 3.72
C GLY A 101 2.29 -12.32 3.66
N LEU A 102 3.43 -11.67 3.45
CA LEU A 102 3.50 -10.24 3.12
C LEU A 102 3.88 -10.04 1.66
N SER A 103 3.22 -9.09 0.99
CA SER A 103 3.69 -8.58 -0.30
C SER A 103 5.01 -7.83 -0.13
N THR A 104 5.76 -7.66 -1.23
CA THR A 104 7.04 -6.92 -1.26
C THR A 104 6.90 -5.52 -0.66
N GLY A 105 5.82 -4.80 -0.99
CA GLY A 105 5.55 -3.46 -0.44
C GLY A 105 5.17 -3.47 1.04
N ALA A 106 4.44 -4.48 1.50
CA ALA A 106 4.12 -4.64 2.93
C ALA A 106 5.38 -4.96 3.74
N MET A 107 6.26 -5.82 3.21
CA MET A 107 7.55 -6.13 3.83
C MET A 107 8.46 -4.90 3.90
N TRP A 108 8.58 -4.13 2.81
CA TRP A 108 9.34 -2.87 2.81
C TRP A 108 8.83 -1.87 3.85
N ASN A 109 7.51 -1.72 3.97
CA ASN A 109 6.93 -0.85 4.99
C ASN A 109 7.17 -1.35 6.41
N ALA A 110 7.20 -2.67 6.62
CA ALA A 110 7.53 -3.26 7.92
C ALA A 110 8.99 -2.99 8.30
N VAL A 111 9.91 -3.25 7.38
CA VAL A 111 11.36 -3.08 7.56
C VAL A 111 11.72 -1.61 7.79
N ARG A 112 11.16 -0.70 6.97
CA ARG A 112 11.39 0.75 7.10
C ARG A 112 10.92 1.28 8.46
N ARG A 113 9.78 0.81 8.96
CA ARG A 113 9.26 1.19 10.29
C ARG A 113 10.18 0.71 11.41
N LEU A 114 10.84 -0.43 11.23
CA LEU A 114 11.79 -0.99 12.19
C LEU A 114 13.18 -0.32 12.11
N GLY A 115 13.33 0.72 11.28
CA GLY A 115 14.61 1.41 11.07
C GLY A 115 15.66 0.55 10.35
N LEU A 116 15.23 -0.53 9.70
CA LEU A 116 16.11 -1.45 8.99
C LEU A 116 16.22 -1.07 7.52
N SER A 117 17.37 -1.31 6.93
CA SER A 117 17.55 -1.20 5.48
C SER A 117 18.23 -2.46 4.96
N PHE A 118 17.81 -2.91 3.77
CA PHE A 118 18.54 -3.90 3.02
C PHE A 118 19.61 -3.17 2.22
N LYS A 119 20.88 -3.47 2.47
CA LYS A 119 21.95 -3.02 1.59
C LYS A 119 21.66 -3.55 0.18
N LYS A 120 21.71 -2.68 -0.81
CA LYS A 120 21.55 -3.06 -2.22
C LYS A 120 22.73 -3.94 -2.61
N SER A 121 22.50 -5.22 -2.89
CA SER A 121 23.53 -6.10 -3.45
C SER A 121 23.73 -5.75 -4.93
N PRO A 122 24.94 -5.33 -5.36
CA PRO A 122 25.23 -5.16 -6.78
C PRO A 122 25.40 -6.55 -7.40
N ALA A 123 24.30 -7.18 -7.80
CA ALA A 123 24.35 -8.35 -8.67
C ALA A 123 24.75 -7.91 -10.08
N ARG A 124 26.06 -7.76 -10.33
CA ARG A 124 26.67 -7.77 -11.67
C ARG A 124 28.12 -8.25 -11.57
N SER A 125 28.28 -9.56 -11.40
CA SER A 125 29.34 -10.25 -12.11
C SER A 125 29.02 -10.10 -13.60
N ARG A 126 29.58 -9.06 -14.26
CA ARG A 126 29.69 -9.08 -15.71
C ARG A 126 30.83 -10.03 -16.00
N ALA A 127 30.53 -11.10 -16.74
CA ALA A 127 31.54 -11.95 -17.37
C ALA A 127 32.63 -11.06 -17.96
N GLY A 128 33.87 -11.26 -17.53
CA GLY A 128 35.01 -10.50 -18.04
C GLY A 128 35.04 -10.63 -19.56
N ALA A 129 35.03 -9.50 -20.26
CA ALA A 129 35.25 -9.50 -21.70
C ALA A 129 36.61 -10.15 -21.97
N ALA A 130 36.60 -11.24 -22.74
CA ALA A 130 37.81 -11.93 -23.17
C ALA A 130 38.72 -10.93 -23.88
N ARG A 131 39.85 -10.59 -23.26
CA ARG A 131 40.92 -9.85 -23.91
C ARG A 131 41.49 -10.75 -25.01
N ARG A 132 41.18 -10.44 -26.28
CA ARG A 132 42.03 -10.84 -27.40
C ARG A 132 42.48 -9.56 -28.08
N GLY A 133 43.73 -9.19 -27.81
CA GLY A 133 44.44 -8.15 -28.53
C GLY A 133 44.69 -8.61 -29.97
N GLY A 134 44.37 -7.75 -30.91
CA GLY A 134 44.86 -7.80 -32.28
C GLY A 134 45.56 -6.49 -32.56
N THR A 135 46.87 -6.46 -32.36
CA THR A 135 47.74 -5.38 -32.81
C THR A 135 47.96 -5.51 -34.32
N SER A 136 47.89 -4.37 -34.99
CA SER A 136 48.10 -4.15 -36.42
C SER A 136 49.43 -4.70 -36.94
N GLN A 137 49.47 -5.12 -38.21
CA GLN A 137 50.57 -4.75 -39.11
C GLN A 137 50.07 -4.53 -40.53
N ALA A 138 50.43 -3.36 -41.05
CA ALA A 138 50.41 -3.01 -42.46
C ALA A 138 51.74 -3.44 -43.09
N VAL A 139 51.70 -3.90 -44.34
CA VAL A 139 52.88 -3.85 -45.23
C VAL A 139 52.42 -3.56 -46.66
N ALA A 140 53.04 -2.56 -47.26
CA ALA A 140 52.89 -2.17 -48.67
C ALA A 140 53.96 -2.87 -49.53
N GLY A 141 53.66 -3.12 -50.81
CA GLY A 141 54.69 -3.38 -51.84
C GLY A 141 54.31 -4.34 -52.97
N SER A 142 53.85 -3.77 -54.09
CA SER A 142 53.84 -4.17 -55.52
C SER A 142 54.92 -5.15 -56.05
N PRO A 143 54.96 -5.56 -57.36
CA PRO A 143 54.00 -5.51 -58.49
C PRO A 143 53.92 -6.82 -59.36
N ALA A 144 53.17 -6.74 -60.48
CA ALA A 144 53.53 -7.22 -61.85
C ALA A 144 52.82 -8.45 -62.50
N VAL A 145 52.08 -8.13 -63.58
CA VAL A 145 52.12 -8.74 -64.96
C VAL A 145 51.23 -9.98 -65.29
N HIS A 146 50.26 -9.74 -66.21
CA HIS A 146 49.88 -10.43 -67.50
C HIS A 146 49.72 -11.97 -67.55
N ARG A 147 48.86 -12.66 -68.32
CA ARG A 147 47.89 -12.52 -69.44
C ARG A 147 47.17 -13.92 -69.53
N PRO A 148 46.40 -14.38 -70.57
CA PRO A 148 46.02 -13.85 -71.89
C PRO A 148 44.74 -13.01 -71.93
#